data_AF-A0AAX6BT68-F1
#
_entry.id   AF-A0AAX6BT68-F1
#
_cell.length_a   1.000
_cell.length_b   1.000
_cell.length_c   1.000
_cell.angle_alpha   90.00
_cell.angle_beta   90.00
_cell.angle_gamma   90.00
#
_symmetry.space_group_name_H-M   'P 1'
#
loop_
_entity.id
_entity.type
_entity.pdbx_description
1 polymer ?
#
loop_
_entity_poly.entity_id
_entity_poly.type
_entity_poly.pdbx_seq_one_letter_code
_entity_poly.pdbx_strand_id
1 'polypeptide(L)'
;MPFSSFTNIECLRVIQEDQSYMYLVKSKHSSCICPSCHTLSHRIHSQYVRSLQDVPAYGKTTYIKIQTRKFFCDDCSCPQAIFTERFTWLGTYQRKTKRLQEMLKSIALSTSCKVASRLSKHLGIVTSHHTLLRLLHKLKLPSYEPPVHIGIDDFAFKKRCRYGTIIINQETRRPIAILNGRDKETVVKWLEQHPTIQTVTRDGSFTYAKAISQALPHAYQITVTAKIALTLHARIA
;
A
#
# COMPACT_ATOMS: atom_id res chain seq x y z
N MET A 1 -13.50 -25.28 -3.82
CA MET A 1 -12.39 -25.04 -4.78
C MET A 1 -11.85 -23.63 -4.58
N PRO A 2 -10.53 -23.43 -4.43
CA PRO A 2 -9.93 -22.11 -4.18
C PRO A 2 -10.14 -21.07 -5.31
N PHE A 3 -10.79 -21.47 -6.41
CA PHE A 3 -11.08 -20.70 -7.62
C PHE A 3 -12.51 -20.17 -7.72
N SER A 4 -13.40 -20.44 -6.75
CA SER A 4 -14.79 -19.94 -6.80
C SER A 4 -14.88 -18.41 -6.89
N SER A 5 -13.82 -17.69 -6.50
CA SER A 5 -13.71 -16.24 -6.61
C SER A 5 -13.35 -15.72 -8.01
N PHE A 6 -12.98 -16.58 -8.96
CA PHE A 6 -12.58 -16.16 -10.30
C PHE A 6 -13.63 -16.60 -11.33
N THR A 7 -14.51 -15.68 -11.72
CA THR A 7 -15.65 -15.97 -12.61
C THR A 7 -15.25 -16.19 -14.08
N ASN A 8 -14.19 -15.51 -14.53
CA ASN A 8 -13.81 -15.41 -15.95
C ASN A 8 -12.73 -16.40 -16.43
N ILE A 9 -12.34 -17.35 -15.58
CA ILE A 9 -11.36 -18.39 -15.93
C ILE A 9 -11.93 -19.78 -15.68
N GLU A 10 -11.43 -20.75 -16.42
CA GLU A 10 -11.68 -22.17 -16.18
C GLU A 10 -10.37 -22.88 -15.87
N CYS A 11 -10.45 -23.90 -15.01
CA CYS A 11 -9.31 -24.72 -14.63
C CYS A 11 -9.21 -25.91 -15.58
N LEU A 12 -8.08 -26.00 -16.27
CA LEU A 12 -7.79 -27.08 -17.21
C LEU A 12 -7.19 -28.29 -16.51
N ARG A 13 -6.32 -28.03 -15.53
CA ARG A 13 -5.60 -29.08 -14.81
C ARG A 13 -5.17 -28.59 -13.44
N VAL A 14 -5.20 -29.50 -12.47
CA VAL A 14 -4.59 -29.32 -11.16
C VAL A 14 -3.43 -30.29 -11.03
N ILE A 15 -2.25 -29.78 -10.65
CA ILE A 15 -1.08 -30.57 -10.30
C ILE A 15 -0.85 -30.36 -8.81
N GLN A 16 -0.85 -31.44 -8.05
CA GLN A 16 -0.57 -31.44 -6.63
C GLN A 16 0.82 -32.03 -6.40
N GLU A 17 1.62 -31.30 -5.64
CA GLU A 17 2.91 -31.74 -5.12
C GLU A 17 2.85 -31.77 -3.59
N ASP A 18 3.91 -32.26 -2.95
CA ASP A 18 3.98 -32.41 -1.50
C ASP A 18 3.76 -31.07 -0.78
N GLN A 19 4.38 -30.00 -1.28
CA GLN A 19 4.36 -28.67 -0.66
C GLN A 19 3.61 -27.62 -1.48
N SER A 20 3.06 -27.99 -2.64
CA SER A 20 2.47 -27.02 -3.57
C SER A 20 1.23 -27.52 -4.31
N TYR A 21 0.37 -26.58 -4.69
CA TYR A 21 -0.66 -26.77 -5.70
C TYR A 21 -0.38 -25.88 -6.90
N MET A 22 -0.52 -26.43 -8.09
CA MET A 22 -0.40 -25.69 -9.33
C MET A 22 -1.63 -25.88 -10.20
N TYR A 23 -2.30 -24.77 -10.49
CA TYR A 23 -3.51 -24.73 -11.29
C TYR A 23 -3.22 -24.16 -12.66
N LEU A 24 -3.41 -24.96 -13.70
CA LEU A 24 -3.38 -24.49 -15.08
C LEU A 24 -4.78 -23.97 -15.43
N VAL A 25 -4.86 -22.70 -15.80
CA VAL A 25 -6.14 -22.02 -16.08
C VAL A 25 -6.07 -21.27 -17.40
N LYS A 26 -7.22 -21.08 -18.04
CA LYS A 26 -7.38 -20.19 -19.20
C LYS A 26 -8.64 -19.34 -19.05
N SER A 27 -8.72 -18.28 -19.84
CA SER A 27 -9.92 -17.45 -19.92
C SER A 27 -11.09 -18.22 -20.55
N LYS A 28 -12.30 -18.01 -20.02
CA LYS A 28 -13.54 -18.51 -20.63
C LYS A 28 -13.97 -17.70 -21.83
N HIS A 29 -13.50 -16.46 -21.93
CA HIS A 29 -13.90 -15.51 -22.97
C HIS A 29 -13.08 -15.74 -24.24
N SER A 30 -13.70 -15.66 -25.41
CA SER A 30 -12.98 -15.71 -26.69
C SER A 30 -12.39 -14.34 -27.10
N SER A 31 -12.87 -13.25 -26.49
CA SER A 31 -12.48 -11.87 -26.76
C SER A 31 -11.97 -11.14 -25.52
N CYS A 32 -11.37 -9.97 -25.72
CA CYS A 32 -10.94 -9.08 -24.65
C CYS A 32 -11.14 -7.61 -25.05
N ILE A 33 -11.47 -6.77 -24.08
CA ILE A 33 -11.61 -5.31 -24.27
C ILE A 33 -10.22 -4.67 -24.32
N CYS A 34 -9.96 -3.84 -25.34
CA CYS A 34 -8.74 -3.05 -25.45
C CYS A 34 -8.66 -2.05 -24.27
N PRO A 35 -7.55 -2.00 -23.51
CA PRO A 35 -7.44 -1.09 -22.37
C PRO A 35 -7.24 0.38 -22.78
N SER A 36 -6.97 0.68 -24.06
CA SER A 36 -6.74 2.04 -24.56
C SER A 36 -8.01 2.66 -25.16
N CYS A 37 -8.68 1.98 -26.09
CA CYS A 37 -9.87 2.51 -26.79
C CYS A 37 -11.18 1.82 -26.38
N HIS A 38 -11.13 0.80 -25.52
CA HIS A 38 -12.29 0.03 -25.06
C HIS A 38 -13.04 -0.77 -26.13
N THR A 39 -12.53 -0.84 -27.36
CA THR A 39 -13.04 -1.73 -28.40
C THR A 39 -12.89 -3.20 -28.00
N LEU A 40 -13.96 -3.97 -28.14
CA LEU A 40 -13.92 -5.42 -27.96
C LEU A 40 -13.14 -6.03 -29.13
N SER A 41 -12.11 -6.82 -28.83
CA SER A 41 -11.29 -7.44 -29.87
C SER A 41 -11.22 -8.96 -29.75
N HIS A 42 -11.24 -9.63 -30.91
CA HIS A 42 -11.32 -11.09 -31.03
C HIS A 42 -10.05 -11.71 -31.61
N ARG A 43 -9.29 -10.94 -32.41
CA ARG A 43 -8.13 -11.46 -33.13
C ARG A 43 -6.95 -11.67 -32.18
N ILE A 44 -6.53 -12.92 -32.02
CA ILE A 44 -5.38 -13.30 -31.19
C ILE A 44 -4.09 -13.12 -32.01
N HIS A 45 -3.15 -12.35 -31.47
CA HIS A 45 -1.80 -12.20 -32.01
C HIS A 45 -0.87 -13.32 -31.53
N SER A 46 -0.87 -13.59 -30.23
CA SER A 46 0.00 -14.61 -29.62
C SER A 46 -0.53 -15.02 -28.24
N GLN A 47 0.03 -16.10 -27.70
CA GLN A 47 -0.36 -16.66 -26.41
C GLN A 47 0.88 -17.07 -25.62
N TYR A 48 0.82 -16.91 -24.31
CA TYR A 48 1.92 -17.22 -23.39
C TYR A 48 1.39 -17.57 -22.00
N VAL A 49 2.21 -18.25 -21.20
CA VAL A 49 1.83 -18.65 -19.83
C VAL A 49 2.47 -17.73 -18.81
N ARG A 50 1.68 -17.26 -17.84
CA ARG A 50 2.17 -16.53 -16.66
C ARG A 50 2.05 -17.41 -15.44
N SER A 51 3.13 -17.51 -14.66
CA SER A 51 3.12 -18.14 -13.34
C SER A 51 2.92 -17.08 -12.26
N LEU A 52 1.90 -17.29 -11.42
CA LEU A 52 1.46 -16.38 -10.37
C LEU A 52 1.39 -17.15 -9.06
N GLN A 53 1.78 -16.52 -7.96
CA GLN A 53 1.45 -17.04 -6.64
C GLN A 53 0.09 -16.52 -6.21
N ASP A 54 -0.68 -17.40 -5.58
CA ASP A 54 -1.97 -17.06 -5.00
C ASP A 54 -1.99 -17.36 -3.50
N VAL A 55 -3.10 -17.07 -2.84
CA VAL A 55 -3.31 -17.42 -1.44
C VAL A 55 -3.11 -18.93 -1.24
N PRO A 56 -2.45 -19.34 -0.15
CA PRO A 56 -2.23 -20.74 0.18
C PRO A 56 -3.54 -21.53 0.22
N ALA A 57 -3.51 -22.77 -0.27
CA ALA A 57 -4.64 -23.69 -0.21
C ALA A 57 -4.23 -24.91 0.62
N TYR A 58 -5.07 -25.26 1.60
CA TYR A 58 -4.83 -26.41 2.49
C TYR A 58 -3.43 -26.43 3.13
N GLY A 59 -2.94 -25.25 3.55
CA GLY A 59 -1.61 -25.09 4.15
C GLY A 59 -0.43 -25.18 3.17
N LYS A 60 -0.67 -25.35 1.86
CA LYS A 60 0.36 -25.47 0.83
C LYS A 60 0.49 -24.22 -0.03
N THR A 61 1.69 -24.00 -0.56
CA THR A 61 1.91 -22.92 -1.52
C THR A 61 1.07 -23.13 -2.77
N THR A 62 0.37 -22.09 -3.23
CA THR A 62 -0.49 -22.20 -4.40
C THR A 62 -0.01 -21.31 -5.55
N TYR A 63 0.08 -21.92 -6.73
CA TYR A 63 0.45 -21.28 -7.98
C TYR A 63 -0.68 -21.37 -9.01
N ILE A 64 -0.87 -20.29 -9.75
CA ILE A 64 -1.74 -20.24 -10.93
C ILE A 64 -0.84 -20.06 -12.15
N LYS A 65 -0.86 -21.03 -13.05
CA LYS A 65 -0.33 -20.91 -14.41
C LYS A 65 -1.47 -20.51 -15.33
N ILE A 66 -1.56 -19.24 -15.68
CA ILE A 66 -2.61 -18.72 -16.56
C ILE A 66 -2.12 -18.62 -18.01
N GLN A 67 -2.82 -19.27 -18.93
CA GLN A 67 -2.69 -19.05 -20.36
C GLN A 67 -3.29 -17.68 -20.69
N THR A 68 -2.42 -16.73 -21.03
CA THR A 68 -2.75 -15.34 -21.33
C THR A 68 -2.55 -15.09 -22.82
N ARG A 69 -3.46 -14.35 -23.44
CA ARG A 69 -3.35 -13.99 -24.87
C ARG A 69 -2.93 -12.53 -25.05
N LYS A 70 -2.30 -12.25 -26.19
CA LYS A 70 -2.20 -10.91 -26.77
C LYS A 70 -3.19 -10.83 -27.92
N PHE A 71 -3.96 -9.75 -27.97
CA PHE A 71 -4.94 -9.46 -29.01
C PHE A 71 -4.43 -8.34 -29.91
N PHE A 72 -4.76 -8.41 -31.19
CA PHE A 72 -4.78 -7.22 -32.04
C PHE A 72 -5.99 -6.37 -31.64
N CYS A 73 -5.83 -5.06 -31.60
CA CYS A 73 -6.97 -4.16 -31.49
C CYS A 73 -7.77 -4.22 -32.80
N ASP A 74 -9.09 -4.34 -32.68
CA ASP A 74 -9.99 -4.34 -33.85
C ASP A 74 -10.42 -2.92 -34.27
N ASP A 75 -9.98 -1.90 -33.54
CA ASP A 75 -10.04 -0.51 -33.96
C ASP A 75 -8.71 -0.09 -34.61
N CYS A 76 -8.75 0.19 -35.92
CA CYS A 76 -7.59 0.57 -36.73
C CYS A 76 -7.03 1.95 -36.38
N SER A 77 -7.81 2.80 -35.73
CA SER A 77 -7.38 4.13 -35.28
C SER A 77 -6.70 4.10 -33.91
N CYS A 78 -6.75 2.96 -33.21
CA CYS A 78 -6.20 2.84 -31.87
C CYS A 78 -4.66 2.88 -31.89
N PRO A 79 -4.00 3.75 -31.10
CA PRO A 79 -2.54 3.79 -31.00
C PRO A 79 -1.98 2.49 -30.40
N GLN A 80 -2.80 1.74 -29.66
CA GLN A 80 -2.45 0.43 -29.14
C GLN A 80 -2.90 -0.67 -30.09
N ALA A 81 -2.10 -0.95 -31.13
CA ALA A 81 -2.38 -2.00 -32.10
C ALA A 81 -2.40 -3.42 -31.48
N ILE A 82 -1.65 -3.66 -30.41
CA ILE A 82 -1.59 -4.95 -29.70
C ILE A 82 -1.72 -4.71 -28.20
N PHE A 83 -2.57 -5.50 -27.54
CA PHE A 83 -2.71 -5.47 -26.09
C PHE A 83 -2.73 -6.86 -25.47
N THR A 84 -2.36 -6.94 -24.20
CA THR A 84 -2.41 -8.18 -23.43
C THR A 84 -3.76 -8.30 -22.73
N GLU A 85 -4.32 -9.50 -22.75
CA GLU A 85 -5.55 -9.86 -22.05
C GLU A 85 -5.55 -9.38 -20.59
N ARG A 86 -6.69 -8.84 -20.15
CA ARG A 86 -6.85 -8.19 -18.84
C ARG A 86 -7.73 -9.03 -17.93
N PHE A 87 -7.35 -9.14 -16.66
CA PHE A 87 -8.11 -9.81 -15.63
C PHE A 87 -8.33 -8.87 -14.44
N THR A 88 -9.57 -8.79 -13.94
CA THR A 88 -9.92 -7.90 -12.83
C THR A 88 -9.16 -8.21 -11.54
N TRP A 89 -8.74 -9.46 -11.35
CA TRP A 89 -8.04 -9.96 -10.16
C TRP A 89 -6.50 -10.01 -10.31
N LEU A 90 -5.94 -9.57 -11.44
CA LEU A 90 -4.50 -9.62 -11.74
C LEU A 90 -4.02 -8.38 -12.49
N GLY A 91 -2.99 -7.72 -11.95
CA GLY A 91 -2.33 -6.61 -12.65
C GLY A 91 -1.42 -7.05 -13.79
N THR A 92 -1.17 -6.16 -14.76
CA THR A 92 -0.42 -6.41 -16.01
C THR A 92 0.89 -7.16 -15.82
N TYR A 93 1.77 -6.67 -14.95
CA TYR A 93 3.09 -7.26 -14.69
C TYR A 93 3.18 -7.95 -13.33
N GLN A 94 2.04 -8.12 -12.65
CA GLN A 94 2.01 -8.68 -11.31
C GLN A 94 2.23 -10.20 -11.36
N ARG A 95 2.98 -10.71 -10.40
CA ARG A 95 3.25 -12.15 -10.20
C ARG A 95 2.52 -12.73 -8.99
N LYS A 96 1.64 -11.93 -8.37
CA LYS A 96 0.81 -12.29 -7.23
C LYS A 96 -0.61 -11.81 -7.52
N THR A 97 -1.61 -12.63 -7.20
CA THR A 97 -3.02 -12.23 -7.33
C THR A 97 -3.33 -11.01 -6.47
N LYS A 98 -4.35 -10.23 -6.82
CA LYS A 98 -4.76 -9.07 -6.01
C LYS A 98 -5.10 -9.48 -4.58
N ARG A 99 -5.84 -10.59 -4.41
CA ARG A 99 -6.18 -11.12 -3.06
C ARG A 99 -4.95 -11.48 -2.22
N LEU A 100 -3.91 -12.08 -2.82
CA LEU A 100 -2.66 -12.34 -2.11
C LEU A 100 -1.94 -11.04 -1.75
N GLN A 101 -1.96 -10.03 -2.63
CA GLN A 101 -1.37 -8.72 -2.32
C GLN A 101 -2.09 -8.03 -1.16
N GLU A 102 -3.43 -8.09 -1.09
CA GLU A 102 -4.18 -7.53 0.05
C GLU A 102 -3.86 -8.24 1.36
N MET A 103 -3.77 -9.58 1.35
CA MET A 103 -3.36 -10.35 2.52
C MET A 103 -1.94 -9.95 2.98
N LEU A 104 -0.99 -9.84 2.05
CA LEU A 104 0.38 -9.41 2.36
C LEU A 104 0.45 -7.99 2.91
N LYS A 105 -0.40 -7.06 2.44
CA LYS A 105 -0.50 -5.70 3.01
C LYS A 105 -0.98 -5.76 4.44
N SER A 106 -2.04 -6.52 4.72
CA SER A 106 -2.57 -6.66 6.09
C SER A 106 -1.50 -7.20 7.04
N ILE A 107 -0.81 -8.28 6.66
CA ILE A 107 0.27 -8.86 7.47
C ILE A 107 1.38 -7.81 7.69
N ALA A 108 1.83 -7.13 6.63
CA ALA A 108 2.94 -6.17 6.72
C ALA A 108 2.58 -4.83 7.40
N LEU A 109 1.29 -4.50 7.55
CA LEU A 109 0.84 -3.36 8.34
C LEU A 109 0.72 -3.71 9.83
N SER A 110 0.50 -4.98 10.16
CA SER A 110 0.39 -5.45 11.55
C SER A 110 1.73 -5.77 12.21
N THR A 111 2.83 -5.79 11.46
CA THR A 111 4.18 -6.07 11.99
C THR A 111 5.26 -5.57 11.04
N SER A 112 6.52 -5.56 11.48
CA SER A 112 7.65 -5.26 10.60
C SER A 112 7.74 -6.18 9.38
N CYS A 113 8.18 -5.65 8.23
CA CYS A 113 8.35 -6.43 6.99
C CYS A 113 9.28 -7.66 7.13
N LYS A 114 10.23 -7.64 8.08
CA LYS A 114 11.10 -8.78 8.36
C LYS A 114 10.33 -9.93 9.01
N VAL A 115 9.53 -9.62 10.05
CA VAL A 115 8.66 -10.59 10.71
C VAL A 115 7.57 -11.07 9.76
N ALA A 116 6.94 -10.16 9.02
CA ALA A 116 5.92 -10.49 8.03
C ALA A 116 6.44 -11.46 6.96
N SER A 117 7.69 -11.29 6.49
CA SER A 117 8.32 -12.21 5.53
C SER A 117 8.56 -13.61 6.12
N ARG A 118 9.02 -13.68 7.37
CA ARG A 118 9.19 -14.96 8.10
C ARG A 118 7.84 -15.66 8.30
N LEU A 119 6.83 -14.93 8.79
CA LEU A 119 5.47 -15.45 9.00
C LEU A 119 4.85 -15.93 7.69
N SER A 120 5.00 -15.15 6.61
CA SER A 120 4.52 -15.50 5.27
C SER A 120 5.07 -16.86 4.82
N LYS A 121 6.35 -17.17 5.12
CA LYS A 121 6.95 -18.47 4.78
C LYS A 121 6.23 -19.63 5.48
N HIS A 122 5.90 -19.48 6.77
CA HIS A 122 5.15 -20.48 7.53
C HIS A 122 3.71 -20.66 7.03
N LEU A 123 3.14 -19.61 6.43
CA LEU A 123 1.83 -19.68 5.79
C LEU A 123 1.88 -20.25 4.36
N GLY A 124 3.04 -20.63 3.83
CA GLY A 124 3.16 -21.12 2.45
C GLY A 124 3.20 -20.01 1.40
N ILE A 125 3.51 -18.77 1.78
CA ILE A 125 3.63 -17.60 0.89
C ILE A 125 5.11 -17.26 0.66
N VAL A 126 5.52 -17.19 -0.60
CA VAL A 126 6.90 -16.91 -1.01
C VAL A 126 7.06 -15.41 -1.25
N THR A 127 7.57 -14.71 -0.25
CA THR A 127 7.79 -13.25 -0.32
C THR A 127 8.99 -12.82 0.53
N SER A 128 9.70 -11.79 0.07
CA SER A 128 10.80 -11.16 0.80
C SER A 128 10.34 -9.89 1.50
N HIS A 129 11.04 -9.50 2.58
CA HIS A 129 10.77 -8.25 3.28
C HIS A 129 10.89 -7.01 2.37
N HIS A 130 11.83 -7.00 1.40
CA HIS A 130 11.90 -5.94 0.38
C HIS A 130 10.67 -5.89 -0.53
N THR A 131 10.06 -7.03 -0.82
CA THR A 131 8.81 -7.07 -1.61
C THR A 131 7.65 -6.49 -0.82
N LEU A 132 7.58 -6.79 0.49
CA LEU A 132 6.58 -6.21 1.38
C LEU A 132 6.76 -4.70 1.53
N LEU A 133 8.00 -4.21 1.72
CA LEU A 133 8.30 -2.77 1.76
C LEU A 133 7.82 -2.08 0.47
N ARG A 134 8.16 -2.62 -0.71
CA ARG A 134 7.69 -2.07 -1.99
C ARG A 134 6.17 -2.08 -2.13
N LEU A 135 5.49 -3.03 -1.48
CA LEU A 135 4.03 -3.10 -1.46
C LEU A 135 3.43 -2.00 -0.58
N LEU A 136 4.01 -1.78 0.60
CA LEU A 136 3.61 -0.71 1.53
C LEU A 136 3.88 0.69 0.96
N HIS A 137 5.02 0.91 0.29
CA HIS A 137 5.33 2.19 -0.36
C HIS A 137 4.35 2.57 -1.48
N LYS A 138 3.58 1.62 -2.01
CA LYS A 138 2.55 1.86 -3.03
C LYS A 138 1.18 2.13 -2.42
N LEU A 139 1.02 2.04 -1.10
CA LEU A 139 -0.23 2.38 -0.45
C LEU A 139 -0.45 3.88 -0.58
N LYS A 140 -1.68 4.25 -0.95
CA LYS A 140 -2.13 5.62 -0.83
C LYS A 140 -2.32 5.90 0.65
N LEU A 141 -1.75 7.01 1.12
CA LEU A 141 -2.06 7.51 2.45
C LEU A 141 -3.54 7.93 2.48
N PRO A 142 -4.24 7.67 3.59
CA PRO A 142 -5.60 8.18 3.75
C PRO A 142 -5.57 9.71 3.72
N SER A 143 -6.55 10.32 3.08
CA SER A 143 -6.81 11.76 3.26
C SER A 143 -7.28 12.01 4.69
N TYR A 144 -6.98 13.20 5.19
CA TYR A 144 -7.50 13.70 6.46
C TYR A 144 -8.13 15.07 6.23
N GLU A 145 -9.19 15.37 6.98
CA GLU A 145 -9.79 16.70 6.99
C GLU A 145 -8.81 17.70 7.62
N PRO A 146 -8.80 18.97 7.16
CA PRO A 146 -7.94 20.00 7.74
C PRO A 146 -8.04 20.03 9.27
N PRO A 147 -6.93 19.85 10.01
CA PRO A 147 -6.97 19.72 11.45
C PRO A 147 -7.24 21.07 12.12
N VAL A 148 -8.02 21.05 13.20
CA VAL A 148 -8.26 22.24 14.06
C VAL A 148 -7.39 22.17 15.33
N HIS A 149 -7.28 20.98 15.93
CA HIS A 149 -6.47 20.73 17.13
C HIS A 149 -5.36 19.73 16.84
N ILE A 150 -4.10 20.13 17.07
CA ILE A 150 -2.93 19.28 16.80
C ILE A 150 -1.99 19.13 18.00
N GLY A 151 -1.22 18.05 17.99
CA GLY A 151 -0.07 17.81 18.86
C GLY A 151 1.22 17.77 18.05
N ILE A 152 2.28 18.38 18.57
CA ILE A 152 3.63 18.38 17.98
C ILE A 152 4.61 17.77 18.99
N ASP A 153 5.43 16.82 18.54
CA ASP A 153 6.48 16.18 19.35
C ASP A 153 7.68 15.77 18.48
N ASP A 154 8.81 15.50 19.13
CA ASP A 154 10.04 14.96 18.55
C ASP A 154 9.85 13.47 18.19
N PHE A 155 10.08 13.11 16.93
CA PHE A 155 10.10 11.75 16.44
C PHE A 155 11.53 11.28 16.13
N ALA A 156 11.95 10.12 16.65
CA ALA A 156 13.27 9.57 16.39
C ALA A 156 13.23 8.51 15.28
N PHE A 157 13.66 8.85 14.06
CA PHE A 157 13.87 7.87 12.99
C PHE A 157 14.98 6.87 13.34
N LYS A 158 16.04 7.37 13.96
CA LYS A 158 17.13 6.59 14.53
C LYS A 158 17.53 7.29 15.83
N LYS A 159 17.22 6.66 16.97
CA LYS A 159 17.52 7.22 18.30
C LYS A 159 18.97 7.71 18.35
N ARG A 160 19.17 8.91 18.89
CA ARG A 160 20.47 9.59 19.02
C ARG A 160 21.20 9.92 17.71
N CYS A 161 20.54 9.80 16.55
CA CYS A 161 21.17 10.12 15.25
C CYS A 161 20.29 11.02 14.39
N ARG A 162 19.03 10.65 14.19
CA ARG A 162 18.14 11.35 13.26
C ARG A 162 16.76 11.53 13.89
N TYR A 163 16.42 12.79 14.11
CA TYR A 163 15.14 13.23 14.65
C TYR A 163 14.34 13.97 13.58
N GLY A 164 13.04 13.95 13.76
CA GLY A 164 12.06 14.68 12.97
C GLY A 164 10.94 15.15 13.89
N THR A 165 9.90 15.71 13.30
CA THR A 165 8.73 16.19 14.03
C THR A 165 7.53 15.34 13.64
N ILE A 166 6.80 14.80 14.63
CA ILE A 166 5.51 14.14 14.38
C ILE A 166 4.38 15.11 14.71
N ILE A 167 3.40 15.17 13.82
CA ILE A 167 2.18 15.96 14.01
C ILE A 167 0.99 15.01 14.11
N ILE A 168 0.22 15.17 15.17
CA ILE A 168 -0.89 14.30 15.53
C ILE A 168 -2.17 15.13 15.53
N ASN A 169 -3.21 14.67 14.83
CA ASN A 169 -4.54 15.24 15.00
C ASN A 169 -5.09 14.78 16.36
N GLN A 170 -5.43 15.73 17.23
CA GLN A 170 -5.79 15.44 18.64
C GLN A 170 -7.19 14.82 18.78
N GLU A 171 -8.09 15.09 17.83
CA GLU A 171 -9.45 14.55 17.84
C GLU A 171 -9.44 13.07 17.43
N THR A 172 -8.82 12.77 16.29
CA THR A 172 -8.73 11.41 15.74
C THR A 172 -7.66 10.56 16.42
N ARG A 173 -6.75 11.22 17.16
CA ARG A 173 -5.56 10.62 17.76
C ARG A 173 -4.70 9.88 16.74
N ARG A 174 -4.56 10.43 15.53
CA ARG A 174 -3.76 9.82 14.45
C ARG A 174 -2.63 10.74 14.01
N PRO A 175 -1.44 10.18 13.69
CA PRO A 175 -0.41 10.95 13.00
C PRO A 175 -0.92 11.42 11.64
N ILE A 176 -0.75 12.71 11.37
CA ILE A 176 -1.11 13.35 10.09
C ILE A 176 0.12 13.78 9.28
N ALA A 177 1.25 14.01 9.96
CA ALA A 177 2.52 14.29 9.29
C ALA A 177 3.72 13.79 10.09
N ILE A 178 4.79 13.42 9.37
CA ILE A 178 6.14 13.23 9.92
C ILE A 178 7.07 14.08 9.08
N LEU A 179 7.67 15.10 9.70
CA LEU A 179 8.58 16.04 9.05
C LEU A 179 10.04 15.59 9.25
N ASN A 180 10.86 15.77 8.21
CA ASN A 180 12.30 15.56 8.29
C ASN A 180 12.94 16.79 8.91
N GLY A 181 13.27 16.73 10.20
CA GLY A 181 13.83 17.85 10.95
C GLY A 181 12.98 18.25 12.14
N ARG A 182 13.62 18.93 13.08
CA ARG A 182 13.01 19.55 14.27
C ARG A 182 13.35 21.04 14.38
N ASP A 183 13.96 21.58 13.32
CA ASP A 183 14.25 22.99 13.15
C ASP A 183 12.96 23.78 12.94
N LYS A 184 13.04 25.07 13.25
CA LYS A 184 11.90 25.98 13.25
C LYS A 184 11.32 26.11 11.84
N GLU A 185 12.20 26.19 10.85
CA GLU A 185 11.89 26.45 9.44
C GLU A 185 11.01 25.34 8.86
N THR A 186 11.38 24.09 9.12
CA THR A 186 10.62 22.91 8.70
C THR A 186 9.21 22.89 9.27
N VAL A 187 9.06 23.25 10.56
CA VAL A 187 7.75 23.27 11.23
C VAL A 187 6.90 24.43 10.75
N VAL A 188 7.47 25.64 10.64
CA VAL A 188 6.78 26.84 10.14
C VAL A 188 6.16 26.56 8.77
N LYS A 189 6.98 26.03 7.84
CA LYS A 189 6.53 25.76 6.46
C LYS A 189 5.32 24.82 6.41
N TRP A 190 5.24 23.84 7.31
CA TRP A 190 4.11 22.93 7.37
C TRP A 190 2.88 23.59 8.00
N LEU A 191 3.06 24.37 9.07
CA LEU A 191 1.97 25.05 9.76
C LEU A 191 1.31 26.13 8.91
N GLU A 192 2.07 26.86 8.08
CA GLU A 192 1.53 27.86 7.15
C GLU A 192 0.56 27.28 6.12
N GLN A 193 0.70 25.99 5.80
CA GLN A 193 -0.23 25.27 4.90
C GLN A 193 -1.54 24.87 5.60
N HIS A 194 -1.65 25.06 6.91
CA HIS A 194 -2.78 24.65 7.73
C HIS A 194 -3.27 25.80 8.63
N PRO A 195 -3.75 26.91 8.05
CA PRO A 195 -4.18 28.10 8.80
C PRO A 195 -5.42 27.84 9.70
N THR A 196 -6.15 26.75 9.45
CA THR A 196 -7.33 26.33 10.22
C THR A 196 -7.02 25.88 11.64
N ILE A 197 -5.75 25.61 11.95
CA ILE A 197 -5.32 25.16 13.26
C ILE A 197 -5.57 26.27 14.30
N GLN A 198 -6.31 25.94 15.34
CA GLN A 198 -6.64 26.85 16.45
C GLN A 198 -5.88 26.50 17.73
N THR A 199 -5.47 25.25 17.91
CA THR A 199 -4.78 24.81 19.13
C THR A 199 -3.63 23.89 18.81
N VAL A 200 -2.48 24.16 19.43
CA VAL A 200 -1.28 23.34 19.32
C VAL A 200 -0.82 22.91 20.71
N THR A 201 -0.87 21.61 20.95
CA THR A 201 -0.26 20.99 22.14
C THR A 201 1.19 20.64 21.83
N ARG A 202 2.13 21.06 22.67
CA ARG A 202 3.57 20.78 22.51
C ARG A 202 4.24 20.47 23.84
N ASP A 203 5.41 19.87 23.78
CA ASP A 203 6.34 19.79 24.91
C ASP A 203 6.94 21.18 25.23
N GLY A 204 7.86 21.25 26.20
CA GLY A 204 8.56 22.48 26.57
C GLY A 204 9.52 23.05 25.53
N SER A 205 9.53 22.57 24.28
CA SER A 205 10.45 23.03 23.23
C SER A 205 10.23 24.50 22.85
N PHE A 206 11.25 25.33 23.12
CA PHE A 206 11.29 26.72 22.67
C PHE A 206 11.27 26.84 21.14
N THR A 207 11.86 25.88 20.43
CA THR A 207 11.89 25.87 18.96
C THR A 207 10.48 25.75 18.39
N TYR A 208 9.67 24.81 18.92
CA TYR A 208 8.29 24.67 18.50
C TYR A 208 7.44 25.87 18.91
N ALA A 209 7.63 26.41 20.13
CA ALA A 209 6.93 27.62 20.55
C ALA A 209 7.15 28.79 19.57
N LYS A 210 8.40 29.03 19.17
CA LYS A 210 8.75 30.07 18.18
C LYS A 210 8.20 29.77 16.79
N ALA A 211 8.19 28.51 16.37
CA ALA A 211 7.62 28.10 15.07
C ALA A 211 6.11 28.37 15.01
N ILE A 212 5.38 27.98 16.07
CA ILE A 212 3.93 28.17 16.16
C ILE A 212 3.58 29.66 16.22
N SER A 213 4.24 30.44 17.09
CA SER A 213 3.99 31.89 17.19
C SER A 213 4.24 32.63 15.88
N GLN A 214 5.17 32.15 15.04
CA GLN A 214 5.43 32.73 13.72
C GLN A 214 4.37 32.32 12.70
N ALA A 215 4.08 31.01 12.56
CA ALA A 215 3.23 30.50 11.50
C ALA A 215 1.73 30.68 11.78
N LEU A 216 1.33 30.62 13.05
CA LEU A 216 -0.05 30.64 13.51
C LEU A 216 -0.18 31.54 14.75
N PRO A 217 -0.06 32.88 14.59
CA PRO A 217 -0.10 33.82 15.71
C PRO A 217 -1.44 33.80 16.47
N HIS A 218 -2.52 33.36 15.83
CA HIS A 218 -3.85 33.20 16.43
C HIS A 218 -4.02 31.88 17.20
N ALA A 219 -3.14 30.90 17.00
CA ALA A 219 -3.31 29.58 17.61
C ALA A 219 -2.91 29.56 19.09
N TYR A 220 -3.77 28.96 19.92
CA TYR A 220 -3.50 28.79 21.35
C TYR A 220 -2.48 27.66 21.58
N GLN A 221 -1.44 27.95 22.37
CA GLN A 221 -0.38 26.99 22.69
C GLN A 221 -0.60 26.36 24.06
N ILE A 222 -0.68 25.03 24.11
CA ILE A 222 -0.78 24.25 25.34
C ILE A 222 0.56 23.55 25.59
N THR A 223 1.21 23.86 26.71
CA THR A 223 2.47 23.20 27.10
C THR A 223 2.17 22.02 28.02
N VAL A 224 2.72 20.85 27.72
CA VAL A 224 2.63 19.66 28.58
C VAL A 224 4.00 19.25 29.10
N THR A 225 4.07 18.86 30.39
CA THR A 225 5.32 18.48 31.08
C THR A 225 5.76 17.04 30.80
N ALA A 226 4.89 16.22 30.21
CA ALA A 226 5.19 14.86 29.79
C ALA A 226 4.92 14.69 28.30
N LYS A 227 5.62 13.72 27.69
CA LYS A 227 5.42 13.22 26.32
C LYS A 227 4.06 12.52 26.13
N ILE A 228 2.97 13.16 26.54
CA ILE A 228 1.60 12.61 26.50
C ILE A 228 1.02 12.67 25.08
N ALA A 229 1.62 13.45 24.17
CA ALA A 229 1.36 13.30 22.74
C ALA A 229 1.70 11.88 22.23
N LEU A 230 2.53 11.11 22.95
CA LEU A 230 3.08 9.81 22.53
C LEU A 230 2.36 8.56 23.09
N THR A 231 1.20 8.65 23.74
CA THR A 231 0.42 7.44 24.11
C THR A 231 -0.09 6.64 22.88
N LEU A 232 0.29 7.02 21.65
CA LEU A 232 0.13 6.24 20.42
C LEU A 232 1.39 5.53 19.90
N HIS A 233 2.55 5.64 20.55
CA HIS A 233 3.77 4.98 20.10
C HIS A 233 3.78 3.44 20.21
N ALA A 234 2.71 2.81 20.71
CA ALA A 234 2.63 1.36 20.85
C ALA A 234 2.04 0.61 19.64
N ARG A 235 1.69 1.26 18.51
CA ARG A 235 1.04 0.58 17.37
C ARG A 235 1.66 0.81 15.98
N ILE A 236 2.86 1.40 15.88
CA ILE A 236 3.57 1.57 14.58
C ILE A 236 5.00 0.96 14.65
N ALA A 237 5.14 -0.25 15.18
CA ALA A 237 6.39 -1.02 15.12
C ALA A 237 6.11 -2.49 14.79
#